data_AF-A0A7T8QRQ1-F1
#
_entry.id   AF-A0A7T8QRQ1-F1
#
_cell.length_a   1.000
_cell.length_b   1.000
_cell.length_c   1.000
_cell.angle_alpha   90.00
_cell.angle_beta   90.00
_cell.angle_gamma   90.00
#
_symmetry.space_group_name_H-M   'P 1'
#
loop_
_entity.id
_entity.type
_entity.pdbx_description
1 polymer ?
#
loop_
_entity_poly.entity_id
_entity_poly.type
_entity_poly.pdbx_seq_one_letter_code
_entity_poly.pdbx_strand_id
1 'polypeptide(L)' 'MPRFLFKAGEKIDQNTYYKVLRYTILPWLKANYPEGDYVWTKDGAPPHTASMCQEFCAISMANFWS' A
#
# COMPACT_ATOMS: atom_id res chain seq x y z
N MET A 1 9.14 2.31 5.69
CA MET A 1 7.97 1.44 5.39
C MET A 1 8.13 0.13 6.17
N PRO A 2 7.08 -0.43 6.78
CA PRO A 2 7.21 -1.66 7.55
C PRO A 2 7.38 -2.85 6.60
N ARG A 3 8.16 -3.86 7.01
CA ARG A 3 8.33 -5.09 6.24
C ARG A 3 7.21 -6.08 6.60
N PHE A 4 6.40 -6.45 5.62
CA PHE A 4 5.44 -7.56 5.76
C PHE A 4 6.02 -8.79 5.06
N LEU A 5 6.10 -9.92 5.76
CA LEU A 5 6.64 -11.17 5.23
C LEU A 5 5.50 -12.12 4.89
N PHE A 6 5.47 -12.58 3.64
CA PHE A 6 4.54 -13.61 3.18
C PHE A 6 5.15 -15.00 3.40
N LYS A 7 4.28 -16.03 3.43
CA LYS A 7 4.77 -17.41 3.50
C LYS A 7 5.46 -17.79 2.20
N ALA A 8 6.40 -18.72 2.28
CA ALA A 8 7.07 -19.23 1.09
C ALA A 8 6.05 -19.83 0.10
N GLY A 9 6.14 -19.42 -1.17
CA GLY A 9 5.24 -19.87 -2.24
C GLY A 9 3.87 -19.19 -2.29
N GLU A 10 3.58 -18.26 -1.38
CA GLU A 10 2.33 -17.49 -1.39
C GLU A 10 2.32 -16.52 -2.59
N LYS A 11 1.30 -16.66 -3.45
CA LYS A 11 1.08 -15.72 -4.55
C LYS A 11 0.31 -14.52 -4.05
N ILE A 12 0.88 -13.33 -4.26
CA ILE A 12 0.25 -12.08 -3.85
C ILE A 12 -0.71 -11.65 -4.96
N ASP A 13 -2.00 -11.73 -4.68
CA ASP A 13 -3.04 -11.16 -5.53
C ASP A 13 -3.44 -9.75 -5.06
N GLN A 14 -4.37 -9.12 -5.79
CA GLN A 14 -4.87 -7.78 -5.47
C GLN A 14 -5.51 -7.69 -4.08
N ASN A 15 -6.18 -8.73 -3.60
CA ASN A 15 -6.86 -8.72 -2.29
C ASN A 15 -5.85 -8.82 -1.14
N THR A 16 -4.83 -9.66 -1.32
CA THR A 16 -3.72 -9.82 -0.38
C THR A 16 -2.94 -8.53 -0.28
N TYR A 17 -2.59 -7.91 -1.41
CA TYR A 17 -1.93 -6.61 -1.43
C TYR A 17 -2.78 -5.51 -0.78
N TYR A 18 -4.08 -5.45 -1.08
CA TYR A 18 -5.01 -4.52 -0.44
C TYR A 18 -5.06 -4.66 1.09
N LYS A 19 -5.11 -5.89 1.60
CA LYS A 19 -5.09 -6.15 3.06
C LYS A 19 -3.81 -5.64 3.70
N VAL A 20 -2.66 -5.82 3.04
CA VAL A 20 -1.37 -5.30 3.54
C VAL A 20 -1.38 -3.77 3.56
N LEU A 21 -1.86 -3.13 2.48
CA LEU A 21 -2.01 -1.67 2.43
C LEU A 21 -2.89 -1.15 3.58
N ARG A 22 -4.07 -1.77 3.77
CA ARG A 22 -5.07 -1.31 4.74
C ARG A 22 -4.67 -1.55 6.19
N TYR A 23 -4.15 -2.73 6.51
CA TYR A 23 -3.97 -3.17 7.89
C TYR A 23 -2.53 -3.06 8.40
N THR A 24 -1.54 -2.96 7.50
CA THR A 24 -0.13 -2.84 7.91
C THR A 24 0.44 -1.48 7.54
N ILE A 25 0.34 -1.11 6.26
CA ILE A 25 1.03 0.08 5.74
C ILE A 25 0.36 1.37 6.20
N LEU A 26 -0.95 1.51 6.01
CA LEU A 26 -1.65 2.76 6.31
C LEU A 26 -1.58 3.14 7.81
N PRO A 27 -1.79 2.22 8.78
CA PRO A 27 -1.61 2.55 10.19
C PRO A 27 -0.19 2.96 10.52
N TRP A 28 0.81 2.29 9.93
CA TRP A 28 2.22 2.64 10.12
C TRP A 28 2.54 4.02 9.55
N LEU A 29 2.05 4.35 8.35
CA LEU A 29 2.22 5.68 7.75
C LEU A 29 1.63 6.76 8.66
N LYS A 30 0.38 6.60 9.10
CA LYS A 30 -0.29 7.57 9.98
C LYS A 30 0.42 7.78 11.31
N ALA A 31 1.06 6.74 11.85
CA ALA A 31 1.79 6.81 13.11
C ALA A 31 3.17 7.47 12.98
N ASN A 32 3.85 7.31 11.83
CA ASN A 32 5.25 7.73 11.66
C ASN A 32 5.41 8.99 10.80
N TYR A 33 4.45 9.27 9.92
CA TYR A 33 4.40 10.43 9.02
C TYR A 33 3.00 11.07 9.08
N PRO A 34 2.59 11.59 10.24
CA PRO A 34 1.24 12.13 10.44
C PRO A 34 0.95 13.34 9.56
N GLU A 35 1.98 14.07 9.13
CA GLU A 35 1.87 15.24 8.25
C GLU A 35 1.77 14.87 6.76
N GLY A 36 1.99 13.61 6.40
CA GLY A 36 1.93 13.17 5.00
C GLY A 36 3.13 13.61 4.16
N ASP A 37 4.27 13.89 4.79
CA ASP A 37 5.54 14.27 4.19
C ASP A 37 6.29 13.08 3.56
N TYR A 38 5.58 12.28 2.76
CA TYR A 38 6.12 11.12 2.08
C TYR A 38 5.59 10.99 0.65
N VAL A 39 6.33 10.24 -0.17
CA VAL A 39 5.89 9.85 -1.52
C VAL A 39 5.75 8.33 -1.55
N TRP A 40 4.59 7.86 -1.99
CA TRP A 40 4.34 6.42 -2.18
C TRP A 40 4.77 5.97 -3.58
N THR A 41 5.75 5.07 -3.64
CA THR A 41 6.25 4.49 -4.91
C THR A 41 6.01 2.97 -4.95
N LYS A 42 5.71 2.45 -6.15
CA LYS A 42 5.47 1.02 -6.41
C LYS A 42 5.84 0.71 -7.86
N ASP A 43 6.17 -0.55 -8.14
CA ASP A 43 6.37 -1.01 -9.51
C ASP A 43 5.03 -1.29 -10.24
N GLY A 44 5.11 -1.73 -11.49
CA GLY A 44 3.97 -2.01 -12.35
C GLY A 44 3.31 -3.39 -12.14
N ALA A 45 3.58 -4.11 -11.04
CA ALA A 45 3.02 -5.44 -10.85
C ALA A 45 1.47 -5.40 -10.84
N PRO A 46 0.77 -6.44 -11.36
CA PRO A 46 -0.69 -6.39 -11.50
C PRO A 46 -1.48 -6.07 -10.22
N PRO A 47 -1.13 -6.61 -9.03
CA PRO A 47 -1.80 -6.20 -7.78
C PRO A 47 -1.61 -4.73 -7.43
N HIS A 48 -0.48 -4.13 -7.83
CA HIS A 48 -0.13 -2.74 -7.54
C HIS A 48 -0.90 -1.76 -8.43
N THR A 49 -1.21 -2.19 -9.66
CA THR A 49 -1.96 -1.41 -10.66
C THR A 49 -3.47 -1.67 -10.66
N ALA A 50 -3.94 -2.69 -9.94
CA ALA A 50 -5.36 -3.00 -9.79
C ALA A 50 -6.17 -1.78 -9.27
N SER A 51 -7.32 -1.51 -9.90
CA SER A 51 -8.16 -0.32 -9.61
C SER A 51 -8.49 -0.19 -8.13
N MET A 52 -8.89 -1.28 -7.47
CA MET A 52 -9.20 -1.28 -6.04
C MET A 52 -8.03 -0.80 -5.17
N CYS A 53 -6.80 -1.19 -5.51
CA CYS A 53 -5.62 -0.77 -4.75
C CYS A 53 -5.20 0.66 -5.08
N GLN A 54 -5.36 1.08 -6.33
CA GLN A 54 -5.13 2.46 -6.78
C GLN A 54 -6.10 3.43 -6.10
N GLU A 55 -7.40 3.13 -6.13
CA GLU A 55 -8.45 3.91 -5.48
C GLU A 55 -8.21 3.99 -3.98
N PHE A 56 -7.87 2.87 -3.32
CA PHE A 56 -7.55 2.87 -1.90
C PHE A 56 -6.39 3.79 -1.55
N CYS A 57 -5.29 3.74 -2.32
CA CYS A 57 -4.16 4.64 -2.13
C CYS A 57 -4.57 6.10 -2.35
N ALA A 58 -5.35 6.40 -3.40
CA ALA A 58 -5.80 7.75 -3.71
C ALA A 58 -6.64 8.40 -2.60
N ILE A 59 -7.52 7.63 -1.95
CA ILE A 59 -8.36 8.15 -0.86
C ILE A 59 -7.66 8.18 0.51
N SER A 60 -6.62 7.36 0.69
CA SER A 60 -6.06 7.10 2.03
C SER A 60 -4.66 7.66 2.26
N MET A 61 -3.88 7.88 1.20
CA MET A 61 -2.48 8.27 1.29
C MET A 61 -2.27 9.69 0.80
N ALA A 62 -1.35 10.41 1.44
CA ALA A 62 -0.98 11.77 1.05
C ALA A 62 -0.38 11.80 -0.36
N ASN A 63 -0.76 12.82 -1.14
CA ASN A 63 -0.16 13.17 -2.43
C ASN A 63 -0.04 12.00 -3.44
N PHE A 64 -1.00 11.07 -3.41
CA PHE A 64 -0.98 9.94 -4.31
C PHE A 64 -1.28 10.38 -5.76
N TRP A 65 -0.33 10.18 -6.68
CA TRP A 65 -0.33 10.70 -8.05
C TRP A 65 -0.27 12.23 -8.20
N SER A 66 0.05 12.95 -7.12
CA SER A 66 0.20 14.41 -7.11
C SER A 66 1.60 14.85 -7.52
#